data_AF-A0A257JVG8-F1
#
_entry.id   AF-A0A257JVG8-F1
#
_cell.length_a   1.000
_cell.length_b   1.000
_cell.length_c   1.000
_cell.angle_alpha   90.00
_cell.angle_beta   90.00
_cell.angle_gamma   90.00
#
_symmetry.space_group_name_H-M   'P 1'
#
loop_
_entity.id
_entity.type
_entity.pdbx_description
1 polymer ?
#
loop_
_entity_poly.entity_id
_entity_poly.type
_entity_poly.pdbx_seq_one_letter_code
_entity_poly.pdbx_strand_id
1 'polypeptide(L)'
;KSTVATTTEVWHFLRLLWVKLGTQRCVKDGAEVRPQSVESIAAQLLRDHRGQHVGLLAPLVVNRKGLYTDLAKWAKARGHSHLRVDGAFIKVDPWPRLDRFKEHTLELPVGDVLITPSKEAELRELLAKALDVGKGVLHLLTPLDGLAEAMAAGESTAGIGSLKVFSTKRACPQCGTSYPELDPRMFSYNSKHGWCTHCVGTGLTLTREQRKALDDSVKDDDQKGREQSFPSEEAEVEGLSGEPCPDCAGTRLNPTARAIRFDDHAITTVAQWSVGDARAWVEGLALEGRDAAIARDVVSEIRNRLQFLEEVGLGYLTLDRAAPTLSGGEAQRIRLAAQLGSNLQGVCYVLDEPTIGLHPRDNGVLLKALGRLSAQGNTLVVVEHDEDTIRRADHLIDIGPGAGKRGGRL
;
A
#
# COMPACT_ATOMS: atom_id res chain seq x y z
N LYS A 1 -7.94 -3.96 -10.60
CA LYS A 1 -8.27 -3.54 -9.19
C LYS A 1 -8.51 -2.02 -9.03
N SER A 2 -8.76 -1.29 -10.12
CA SER A 2 -8.80 0.17 -10.14
C SER A 2 -10.06 0.80 -9.52
N THR A 3 -9.88 1.96 -8.91
CA THR A 3 -10.92 2.86 -8.35
C THR A 3 -10.78 4.27 -8.91
N VAL A 4 -11.79 5.12 -8.66
CA VAL A 4 -11.73 6.56 -8.92
C VAL A 4 -10.45 7.18 -8.36
N ALA A 5 -10.10 6.91 -7.10
CA ALA A 5 -8.92 7.49 -6.45
C ALA A 5 -7.59 6.99 -7.03
N THR A 6 -7.50 5.75 -7.52
CA THR A 6 -6.28 5.28 -8.19
C THR A 6 -6.13 5.85 -9.59
N THR A 7 -7.23 5.95 -10.36
CA THR A 7 -7.21 6.47 -11.73
C THR A 7 -6.89 7.96 -11.76
N THR A 8 -7.30 8.70 -10.74
CA THR A 8 -7.04 10.14 -10.55
C THR A 8 -5.75 10.42 -9.79
N GLU A 9 -5.05 9.36 -9.40
CA GLU A 9 -3.87 9.33 -8.53
C GLU A 9 -4.04 9.98 -7.14
N VAL A 10 -5.23 10.47 -6.77
CA VAL A 10 -5.54 10.99 -5.43
C VAL A 10 -5.13 10.00 -4.34
N TRP A 11 -5.33 8.70 -4.59
CA TRP A 11 -4.92 7.64 -3.68
C TRP A 11 -3.42 7.67 -3.37
N HIS A 12 -2.56 7.97 -4.34
CA HIS A 12 -1.10 8.01 -4.13
C HIS A 12 -0.71 9.06 -3.10
N PHE A 13 -1.31 10.25 -3.19
CA PHE A 13 -1.05 11.33 -2.26
C PHE A 13 -1.70 11.08 -0.89
N LEU A 14 -2.90 10.49 -0.83
CA LEU A 14 -3.49 10.05 0.44
C LEU A 14 -2.60 9.04 1.16
N ARG A 15 -2.03 8.07 0.43
CA ARG A 15 -1.07 7.11 1.02
C ARG A 15 0.15 7.81 1.60
N LEU A 16 0.71 8.79 0.89
CA LEU A 16 1.84 9.57 1.39
C LEU A 16 1.47 10.36 2.65
N LEU A 17 0.30 11.00 2.67
CA LEU A 17 -0.19 11.75 3.83
C LEU A 17 -0.32 10.85 5.06
N TRP A 18 -0.93 9.67 4.93
CA TRP A 18 -1.06 8.70 6.02
C TRP A 18 0.27 8.13 6.50
N VAL A 19 1.25 7.94 5.62
CA VAL A 19 2.59 7.52 6.02
C VAL A 19 3.29 8.60 6.84
N LYS A 20 3.13 9.87 6.43
CA LYS A 20 3.83 11.00 7.05
C LYS A 20 3.22 11.42 8.38
N LEU A 21 1.90 11.50 8.46
CA LEU A 21 1.17 12.08 9.59
C LEU A 21 0.22 11.09 10.29
N GLY A 22 0.07 9.87 9.78
CA GLY A 22 -0.82 8.89 10.38
C GLY A 22 -0.29 8.31 11.69
N THR A 23 -1.17 8.25 12.68
CA THR A 23 -0.95 7.56 13.95
C THR A 23 -1.38 6.10 13.83
N GLN A 24 -0.43 5.18 14.00
CA GLN A 24 -0.75 3.75 14.05
C GLN A 24 -1.56 3.46 15.32
N ARG A 25 -2.71 2.78 15.17
CA ARG A 25 -3.42 2.16 16.30
C ARG A 25 -3.29 0.66 16.26
N CYS A 26 -3.40 0.04 17.43
CA CYS A 26 -3.30 -1.39 17.57
C CYS A 26 -4.53 -2.08 16.99
N VAL A 27 -4.35 -3.12 16.16
CA VAL A 27 -5.45 -3.88 15.57
C VAL A 27 -6.22 -4.74 16.57
N LYS A 28 -5.65 -5.00 17.75
CA LYS A 28 -6.25 -5.87 18.79
C LYS A 28 -7.09 -5.09 19.80
N ASP A 29 -6.59 -3.93 20.22
CA ASP A 29 -7.16 -3.16 21.34
C ASP A 29 -7.44 -1.69 21.00
N GLY A 30 -7.03 -1.21 19.81
CA GLY A 30 -7.28 0.15 19.36
C GLY A 30 -6.40 1.23 20.03
N ALA A 31 -5.51 0.86 20.95
CA ALA A 31 -4.61 1.81 21.59
C ALA A 31 -3.62 2.42 20.59
N GLU A 32 -3.25 3.68 20.81
CA GLU A 32 -2.22 4.33 20.03
C GLU A 32 -0.87 3.64 20.22
N VAL A 33 -0.25 3.29 19.10
CA VAL A 33 1.07 2.68 19.09
C VAL A 33 2.09 3.78 19.30
N ARG A 34 2.83 3.67 20.40
CA ARG A 34 3.83 4.67 20.82
C ARG A 34 5.21 4.03 20.91
N PRO A 35 6.28 4.84 20.89
CA PRO A 35 7.59 4.38 21.33
C PRO A 35 7.49 3.80 22.75
N GLN A 36 8.07 2.62 22.97
CA GLN A 36 8.20 2.02 24.30
C GLN A 36 9.64 2.18 24.78
N SER A 37 9.84 2.45 26.07
CA SER A 37 11.18 2.43 26.64
C SER A 37 11.68 0.99 26.79
N VAL A 38 13.00 0.82 26.84
CA VAL A 38 13.63 -0.50 27.02
C VAL A 38 13.18 -1.14 28.35
N GLU A 39 13.00 -0.31 29.38
CA GLU A 39 12.51 -0.72 30.71
C GLU A 39 11.08 -1.24 30.64
N SER A 40 10.21 -0.59 29.86
CA SER A 40 8.83 -1.05 29.64
C SER A 40 8.79 -2.41 28.96
N ILE A 41 9.65 -2.63 27.96
CA ILE A 41 9.77 -3.92 27.26
C ILE A 41 10.26 -5.00 28.23
N ALA A 42 11.32 -4.74 29.00
CA ALA A 42 11.84 -5.67 29.99
C ALA A 42 10.78 -6.06 31.04
N ALA A 43 10.06 -5.06 31.58
CA ALA A 43 9.00 -5.30 32.54
C ALA A 43 7.85 -6.12 31.94
N GLN A 44 7.51 -5.90 30.66
CA GLN A 44 6.51 -6.70 29.96
C GLN A 44 6.95 -8.15 29.78
N LEU A 45 8.20 -8.39 29.38
CA LEU A 45 8.73 -9.74 29.22
C LEU A 45 8.69 -10.52 30.55
N LEU A 46 9.08 -9.88 31.65
CA LEU A 46 9.03 -10.47 32.99
C LEU A 46 7.61 -10.81 33.47
N ARG A 47 6.59 -10.07 33.03
CA ARG A 47 5.17 -10.33 33.35
C ARG A 47 4.58 -11.42 32.47
N ASP A 48 4.69 -11.26 31.15
CA ASP A 48 3.94 -12.06 30.17
C ASP A 48 4.56 -13.44 29.92
N HIS A 49 5.88 -13.57 30.12
CA HIS A 49 6.64 -14.78 29.77
C HIS A 49 7.35 -15.44 30.96
N ARG A 50 6.90 -15.16 32.20
CA ARG A 50 7.50 -15.71 33.42
C ARG A 50 7.57 -17.24 33.37
N GLY A 51 8.75 -17.79 33.60
CA GLY A 51 9.02 -19.23 33.58
C GLY A 51 9.21 -19.83 32.19
N GLN A 52 9.11 -19.04 31.11
CA GLN A 52 9.36 -19.52 29.75
C GLN A 52 10.82 -19.30 29.35
N HIS A 53 11.36 -20.21 28.53
CA HIS A 53 12.64 -20.03 27.86
C HIS A 53 12.42 -19.33 26.53
N VAL A 54 12.97 -18.13 26.39
CA VAL A 54 12.71 -17.25 25.23
C VAL A 54 14.01 -16.92 24.49
N GLY A 55 13.90 -16.73 23.18
CA GLY A 55 14.98 -16.26 22.32
C GLY A 55 14.81 -14.79 21.96
N LEU A 56 15.88 -14.01 22.07
CA LEU A 56 15.93 -12.62 21.64
C LEU A 56 16.65 -12.54 20.30
N LEU A 57 15.92 -12.16 19.26
CA LEU A 57 16.41 -12.06 17.89
C LEU A 57 16.39 -10.60 17.42
N ALA A 58 17.44 -10.16 16.72
CA ALA A 58 17.50 -8.85 16.08
C ALA A 58 17.15 -8.97 14.59
N PRO A 59 16.05 -8.36 14.10
CA PRO A 59 15.74 -8.40 12.68
C PRO A 59 16.74 -7.58 11.87
N LEU A 60 17.49 -8.25 10.99
CA LEU A 60 18.46 -7.61 10.10
C LEU A 60 17.80 -7.23 8.77
N VAL A 61 16.92 -8.12 8.28
CA VAL A 61 16.20 -7.98 7.02
C VAL A 61 14.79 -8.51 7.23
N VAL A 62 13.78 -7.78 6.76
CA VAL A 62 12.38 -8.20 6.85
C VAL A 62 11.72 -8.03 5.48
N ASN A 63 11.24 -9.15 4.91
CA ASN A 63 10.54 -9.21 3.63
C ASN A 63 11.21 -8.41 2.49
N ARG A 64 12.52 -8.62 2.31
CA ARG A 64 13.27 -7.99 1.20
C ARG A 64 13.93 -9.03 0.31
N LYS A 65 14.04 -8.71 -0.97
CA LYS A 65 14.70 -9.53 -1.99
C LYS A 65 16.22 -9.38 -1.92
N GLY A 66 16.95 -10.49 -1.97
CA GLY A 66 18.41 -10.45 -1.96
C GLY A 66 19.06 -11.81 -1.68
N LEU A 67 20.37 -11.89 -1.91
CA LEU A 67 21.18 -13.09 -1.67
C LEU A 67 21.73 -13.17 -0.24
N TYR A 68 21.92 -12.01 0.41
CA TYR A 68 22.41 -11.84 1.78
C TYR A 68 23.70 -12.59 2.15
N THR A 69 24.53 -12.95 1.17
CA THR A 69 25.83 -13.61 1.39
C THR A 69 26.78 -12.76 2.23
N ASP A 70 26.79 -11.44 2.02
CA ASP A 70 27.64 -10.54 2.79
C ASP A 70 27.13 -10.37 4.23
N LEU A 71 25.82 -10.52 4.45
CA LEU A 71 25.24 -10.51 5.79
C LEU A 71 25.66 -11.75 6.58
N ALA A 72 25.67 -12.92 5.95
CA ALA A 72 26.16 -14.15 6.56
C ALA A 72 27.66 -14.08 6.90
N LYS A 73 28.48 -13.53 5.99
CA LYS A 73 29.91 -13.25 6.26
C LYS A 73 30.08 -12.27 7.43
N TRP A 74 29.27 -11.22 7.48
CA TRP A 74 29.27 -10.25 8.58
C TRP A 74 28.91 -10.89 9.92
N ALA A 75 27.91 -11.77 9.95
CA ALA A 75 27.49 -12.51 11.14
C ALA A 75 28.59 -13.48 11.61
N LYS A 76 29.21 -14.22 10.67
CA LYS A 76 30.36 -15.09 10.93
C LYS A 76 31.54 -14.33 11.52
N ALA A 77 31.89 -13.18 10.96
CA ALA A 77 32.99 -12.34 11.43
C ALA A 77 32.76 -11.81 12.87
N ARG A 78 31.52 -11.78 13.33
CA ARG A 78 31.13 -11.40 14.70
C ARG A 78 30.94 -12.60 15.63
N GLY A 79 31.26 -13.80 15.19
CA GLY A 79 31.20 -15.02 15.99
C GLY A 79 29.82 -15.69 16.07
N HIS A 80 28.85 -15.27 15.26
CA HIS A 80 27.55 -15.92 15.24
C HIS A 80 27.61 -17.20 14.40
N SER A 81 27.05 -18.30 14.92
CA SER A 81 27.03 -19.61 14.25
C SER A 81 25.83 -19.78 13.31
N HIS A 82 24.70 -19.14 13.62
CA HIS A 82 23.45 -19.28 12.88
C HIS A 82 22.77 -17.92 12.66
N LEU A 83 22.00 -17.84 11.58
CA LEU A 83 20.96 -16.83 11.36
C LEU A 83 19.62 -17.55 11.23
N ARG A 84 18.54 -16.91 11.68
CA ARG A 84 17.19 -17.42 11.42
C ARG A 84 16.69 -16.81 10.12
N VAL A 85 16.49 -17.65 9.10
CA VAL A 85 16.07 -17.28 7.76
C VAL A 85 14.71 -17.92 7.49
N ASP A 86 13.71 -17.10 7.19
CA ASP A 86 12.34 -17.53 6.88
C ASP A 86 11.78 -18.54 7.90
N GLY A 87 12.11 -18.32 9.18
CA GLY A 87 11.67 -19.14 10.32
C GLY A 87 12.64 -20.24 10.74
N ALA A 88 13.60 -20.64 9.90
CA ALA A 88 14.54 -21.72 10.20
C ALA A 88 15.93 -21.20 10.61
N PHE A 89 16.55 -21.80 11.63
CA PHE A 89 17.94 -21.53 12.00
C PHE A 89 18.90 -22.21 11.01
N ILE A 90 19.64 -21.40 10.27
CA ILE A 90 20.57 -21.82 9.22
C ILE A 90 21.99 -21.42 9.64
N LYS A 91 22.95 -22.34 9.46
CA LYS A 91 24.37 -22.06 9.71
C LYS A 91 24.88 -20.93 8.81
N VAL A 92 25.70 -20.04 9.37
CA VAL A 92 26.39 -19.01 8.55
C VAL A 92 27.50 -19.61 7.69
N ASP A 93 27.92 -20.85 8.00
CA ASP A 93 28.92 -21.61 7.27
C ASP A 93 28.63 -23.13 7.35
N PRO A 94 28.35 -23.82 6.23
CA PRO A 94 28.17 -23.27 4.88
C PRO A 94 26.86 -22.46 4.74
N TRP A 95 26.90 -21.35 3.99
CA TRP A 95 25.72 -20.52 3.72
C TRP A 95 24.95 -21.03 2.49
N PRO A 96 23.62 -21.26 2.57
CA PRO A 96 22.83 -21.68 1.42
C PRO A 96 22.64 -20.54 0.41
N ARG A 97 22.39 -20.92 -0.85
CA ARG A 97 22.07 -19.95 -1.90
C ARG A 97 20.59 -19.56 -1.82
N LEU A 98 20.32 -18.39 -1.26
CA LEU A 98 18.97 -17.81 -1.24
C LEU A 98 18.55 -17.34 -2.65
N ASP A 99 17.23 -17.28 -2.92
CA ASP A 99 16.71 -16.80 -4.20
C ASP A 99 16.67 -15.26 -4.18
N ARG A 100 17.50 -14.63 -5.02
CA ARG A 100 17.57 -13.16 -5.12
C ARG A 100 16.24 -12.48 -5.46
N PHE A 101 15.26 -13.22 -6.00
CA PHE A 101 13.97 -12.69 -6.41
C PHE A 101 12.85 -12.94 -5.40
N LYS A 102 13.07 -13.80 -4.39
CA LYS A 102 12.12 -14.05 -3.30
C LYS A 102 12.42 -13.10 -2.15
N GLU A 103 11.37 -12.72 -1.44
CA GLU A 103 11.52 -11.92 -0.22
C GLU A 103 11.93 -12.86 0.91
N HIS A 104 12.94 -12.44 1.66
CA HIS A 104 13.45 -13.18 2.80
C HIS A 104 13.37 -12.32 4.07
N THR A 105 13.18 -12.97 5.20
CA THR A 105 13.33 -12.39 6.54
C THR A 105 14.51 -13.05 7.23
N LEU A 106 15.50 -12.25 7.63
CA LEU A 106 16.73 -12.68 8.29
C LEU A 106 16.84 -12.03 9.66
N GLU A 107 16.93 -12.87 10.69
CA GLU A 107 16.99 -12.49 12.08
C GLU A 107 18.30 -13.02 12.69
N LEU A 108 18.98 -12.18 13.48
CA LEU A 108 20.19 -12.56 14.20
C LEU A 108 19.82 -13.05 15.60
N PRO A 109 20.12 -14.31 15.97
CA PRO A 109 20.01 -14.76 17.34
C PRO A 109 21.04 -14.04 18.21
N VAL A 110 20.56 -13.17 19.10
CA VAL A 110 21.41 -12.42 20.04
C VAL A 110 21.69 -13.22 21.29
N GLY A 111 20.69 -13.99 21.75
CA GLY A 111 20.81 -14.94 22.84
C GLY A 111 19.45 -15.46 23.30
N ASP A 112 19.46 -16.34 24.28
CA ASP A 112 18.29 -16.92 24.90
C ASP A 112 18.38 -16.80 26.43
N VAL A 113 17.23 -16.74 27.09
CA VAL A 113 17.18 -16.62 28.56
C VAL A 113 15.89 -17.22 29.11
N LEU A 114 16.01 -17.88 30.26
CA LEU A 114 14.86 -18.30 31.05
C LEU A 114 14.33 -17.09 31.84
N ILE A 115 13.06 -16.73 31.66
CA ILE A 115 12.49 -15.54 32.26
C ILE A 115 12.18 -15.79 33.74
N THR A 116 13.14 -15.44 34.61
CA THR A 116 13.02 -15.45 36.07
C THR A 116 13.51 -14.11 36.66
N PRO A 117 13.04 -13.72 37.86
CA PRO A 117 13.54 -12.51 38.53
C PRO A 117 15.07 -12.53 38.76
N SER A 118 15.66 -13.71 38.97
CA SER A 118 17.10 -13.86 39.17
C SER A 118 17.94 -13.59 37.91
N LYS A 119 17.35 -13.74 36.72
CA LYS A 119 18.00 -13.53 35.41
C LYS A 119 17.63 -12.20 34.76
N GLU A 120 17.03 -11.27 35.50
CA GLU A 120 16.61 -9.97 34.96
C GLU A 120 17.78 -9.16 34.38
N ALA A 121 18.95 -9.17 35.03
CA ALA A 121 20.13 -8.46 34.55
C ALA A 121 20.60 -9.00 33.19
N GLU A 122 20.65 -10.33 33.03
CA GLU A 122 20.99 -11.02 31.78
C GLU A 122 19.98 -10.70 30.67
N LEU A 123 18.68 -10.74 30.99
CA LEU A 123 17.61 -10.36 30.06
C LEU A 123 17.79 -8.93 29.56
N ARG A 124 18.09 -7.97 30.44
CA ARG A 124 18.26 -6.55 30.08
C ARG A 124 19.47 -6.35 29.17
N GLU A 125 20.58 -7.05 29.42
CA GLU A 125 21.76 -6.99 28.57
C GLU A 125 21.50 -7.54 27.16
N LEU A 126 20.85 -8.71 27.07
CA LEU A 126 20.45 -9.31 25.79
C LEU A 126 19.44 -8.42 25.04
N LEU A 127 18.48 -7.85 25.76
CA LEU A 127 17.48 -6.94 25.22
C LEU A 127 18.14 -5.69 24.61
N ALA A 128 19.06 -5.06 25.33
CA ALA A 128 19.79 -3.88 24.85
C ALA A 128 20.59 -4.20 23.58
N LYS A 129 21.32 -5.33 23.57
CA LYS A 129 22.07 -5.78 22.38
C LYS A 129 21.16 -6.06 21.19
N ALA A 130 20.04 -6.74 21.41
CA ALA A 130 19.11 -7.09 20.35
C ALA A 130 18.42 -5.86 19.75
N LEU A 131 18.03 -4.90 20.59
CA LEU A 131 17.46 -3.63 20.14
C LEU A 131 18.50 -2.77 19.42
N ASP A 132 19.77 -2.75 19.85
CA ASP A 132 20.82 -2.00 19.17
C ASP A 132 21.05 -2.53 17.74
N VAL A 133 21.28 -3.84 17.62
CA VAL A 133 21.49 -4.49 16.31
C VAL A 133 20.24 -4.42 15.43
N GLY A 134 19.06 -4.60 16.02
CA GLY A 134 17.77 -4.52 15.35
C GLY A 134 17.26 -3.08 15.13
N LYS A 135 18.10 -2.06 15.37
CA LYS A 135 17.78 -0.62 15.20
C LYS A 135 16.47 -0.21 15.88
N GLY A 136 16.28 -0.66 17.11
CA GLY A 136 15.14 -0.39 17.97
C GLY A 136 14.01 -1.43 17.88
N VAL A 137 14.17 -2.51 17.10
CA VAL A 137 13.21 -3.61 16.99
C VAL A 137 13.83 -4.90 17.51
N LEU A 138 13.03 -5.69 18.24
CA LEU A 138 13.36 -7.01 18.77
C LEU A 138 12.30 -7.99 18.29
N HIS A 139 12.71 -9.17 17.88
CA HIS A 139 11.82 -10.31 17.69
C HIS A 139 12.04 -11.30 18.85
N LEU A 140 11.00 -11.51 19.66
CA LEU A 140 10.96 -12.51 20.72
C LEU A 140 10.46 -13.83 20.12
N LEU A 141 11.23 -14.89 20.30
CA LEU A 141 10.83 -16.25 19.93
C LEU A 141 10.47 -17.03 21.19
N THR A 142 9.22 -17.52 21.28
CA THR A 142 8.75 -18.29 22.44
C THR A 142 7.63 -19.28 22.08
N PRO A 143 7.63 -20.49 22.67
CA PRO A 143 8.70 -21.08 23.48
C PRO A 143 9.87 -21.58 22.61
N LEU A 144 11.04 -21.79 23.23
CA LEU A 144 12.22 -22.41 22.60
C LEU A 144 12.32 -23.93 22.81
N ASP A 145 11.30 -24.55 23.42
CA ASP A 145 11.30 -25.98 23.72
C ASP A 145 11.55 -26.82 22.45
N GLY A 146 12.45 -27.79 22.52
CA GLY A 146 12.79 -28.66 21.38
C GLY A 146 13.80 -28.08 20.39
N LEU A 147 14.23 -26.81 20.54
CA LEU A 147 15.18 -26.20 19.60
C LEU A 147 16.55 -26.87 19.65
N ALA A 148 17.06 -27.15 20.84
CA ALA A 148 18.38 -27.75 21.01
C ALA A 148 18.44 -29.15 20.40
N GLU A 149 17.39 -29.95 20.62
CA GLU A 149 17.24 -31.29 20.07
C GLU A 149 17.13 -31.26 18.54
N ALA A 150 16.27 -30.39 17.99
CA ALA A 150 16.10 -30.25 16.54
C ALA A 150 17.39 -29.79 15.85
N MET A 151 18.11 -28.84 16.45
CA MET A 151 19.40 -28.39 15.93
C MET A 151 20.48 -29.48 15.99
N ALA A 152 20.48 -30.31 17.04
CA ALA A 152 21.40 -31.44 17.17
C ALA A 152 21.09 -32.57 16.17
N ALA A 153 19.80 -32.84 15.92
CA ALA A 153 19.34 -33.85 14.96
C ALA A 153 19.43 -33.39 13.50
N GLY A 154 19.64 -32.08 13.24
CA GLY A 154 19.65 -31.51 11.90
C GLY A 154 18.25 -31.43 11.27
N GLU A 155 17.20 -31.41 12.09
CA GLU A 155 15.81 -31.32 11.66
C GLU A 155 15.40 -29.87 11.34
N SER A 156 14.27 -29.71 10.66
CA SER A 156 13.75 -28.38 10.33
C SER A 156 13.30 -27.64 11.59
N THR A 157 13.83 -26.43 11.80
CA THR A 157 13.48 -25.55 12.91
C THR A 157 12.42 -24.50 12.57
N ALA A 158 11.86 -24.54 11.35
CA ALA A 158 10.93 -23.54 10.84
C ALA A 158 9.63 -23.38 11.67
N GLY A 159 9.21 -24.44 12.37
CA GLY A 159 7.99 -24.46 13.19
C GLY A 159 8.21 -24.20 14.68
N ILE A 160 9.45 -23.94 15.12
CA ILE A 160 9.76 -23.81 16.54
C ILE A 160 9.41 -22.40 17.02
N GLY A 161 8.57 -22.36 18.05
CA GLY A 161 8.15 -21.14 18.72
C GLY A 161 7.24 -20.23 17.88
N SER A 162 6.65 -19.27 18.57
CA SER A 162 5.88 -18.18 17.98
C SER A 162 6.68 -16.87 18.08
N LEU A 163 6.59 -16.05 17.03
CA LEU A 163 7.28 -14.76 16.98
C LEU A 163 6.39 -13.66 17.58
N LYS A 164 6.92 -12.91 18.53
CA LYS A 164 6.32 -11.66 19.01
C LYS A 164 7.30 -10.52 18.80
N VAL A 165 6.87 -9.47 18.11
CA VAL A 165 7.72 -8.29 17.85
C VAL A 165 7.59 -7.32 19.03
N PHE A 166 8.72 -6.83 19.53
CA PHE A 166 8.85 -5.70 20.45
C PHE A 166 9.59 -4.57 19.75
N SER A 167 9.20 -3.32 20.01
CA SER A 167 9.78 -2.18 19.34
C SER A 167 9.84 -0.99 20.29
N THR A 168 11.04 -0.44 20.44
CA THR A 168 11.22 0.85 21.13
C THR A 168 10.63 2.00 20.33
N LYS A 169 10.31 1.78 19.05
CA LYS A 169 9.79 2.82 18.16
C LYS A 169 8.27 2.79 18.04
N ARG A 170 7.66 1.60 17.96
CA ARG A 170 6.24 1.41 17.63
C ARG A 170 5.67 0.13 18.23
N ALA A 171 5.25 0.18 19.49
CA ALA A 171 4.55 -0.92 20.15
C ALA A 171 3.26 -0.46 20.84
N CYS A 172 2.25 -1.33 20.84
CA CYS A 172 1.03 -1.07 21.57
C CYS A 172 1.32 -1.11 23.09
N PRO A 173 0.95 -0.08 23.86
CA PRO A 173 1.18 -0.04 25.31
C PRO A 173 0.32 -1.04 26.10
N GLN A 174 -0.77 -1.55 25.53
CA GLN A 174 -1.69 -2.46 26.23
C GLN A 174 -1.34 -3.93 25.99
N CYS A 175 -1.29 -4.39 24.74
CA CYS A 175 -1.02 -5.80 24.43
C CYS A 175 0.45 -6.10 24.05
N GLY A 176 1.30 -5.07 23.90
CA GLY A 176 2.70 -5.22 23.45
C GLY A 176 2.88 -5.70 22.02
N THR A 177 1.84 -5.65 21.18
CA THR A 177 1.99 -5.94 19.74
C THR A 177 2.81 -4.82 19.11
N SER A 178 3.90 -5.16 18.42
CA SER A 178 4.69 -4.17 17.67
C SER A 178 4.31 -4.11 16.21
N TYR A 179 4.54 -2.94 15.63
CA TYR A 179 4.16 -2.62 14.26
C TYR A 179 5.38 -2.19 13.46
N PRO A 180 5.40 -2.51 12.15
CA PRO A 180 6.46 -2.03 11.26
C PRO A 180 6.40 -0.51 11.09
N GLU A 181 7.46 0.05 10.50
CA GLU A 181 7.43 1.44 10.04
C GLU A 181 6.39 1.62 8.92
N LEU A 182 5.76 2.79 8.87
CA LEU A 182 4.76 3.07 7.84
C LEU A 182 5.44 3.21 6.48
N ASP A 183 4.94 2.46 5.52
CA ASP A 183 5.39 2.48 4.13
C ASP A 183 4.18 2.69 3.20
N PRO A 184 4.28 3.50 2.14
CA PRO A 184 3.16 3.74 1.22
C PRO A 184 2.57 2.46 0.60
N ARG A 185 3.34 1.37 0.53
CA ARG A 185 2.88 0.06 0.04
C ARG A 185 1.87 -0.60 0.99
N MET A 186 1.91 -0.28 2.28
CA MET A 186 0.93 -0.78 3.27
C MET A 186 -0.48 -0.26 3.00
N PHE A 187 -0.60 0.88 2.33
CA PHE A 187 -1.90 1.47 1.98
C PHE A 187 -2.32 1.15 0.55
N SER A 188 -1.59 0.28 -0.16
CA SER A 188 -1.93 -0.15 -1.51
C SER A 188 -2.66 -1.48 -1.49
N TYR A 189 -3.90 -1.50 -1.98
CA TYR A 189 -4.61 -2.75 -2.28
C TYR A 189 -4.11 -3.45 -3.56
N ASN A 190 -3.15 -2.85 -4.27
CA ASN A 190 -2.41 -3.48 -5.37
C ASN A 190 -1.09 -4.11 -4.91
N SER A 191 -0.78 -4.07 -3.60
CA SER A 191 0.43 -4.67 -3.04
C SER A 191 0.07 -5.65 -1.94
N LYS A 192 0.80 -6.77 -1.90
CA LYS A 192 0.66 -7.75 -0.82
C LYS A 192 0.90 -7.20 0.59
N HIS A 193 1.63 -6.10 0.68
CA HIS A 193 1.90 -5.40 1.94
C HIS A 193 0.66 -4.72 2.51
N GLY A 194 -0.29 -4.32 1.66
CA GLY A 194 -1.44 -3.51 2.06
C GLY A 194 -2.79 -4.18 1.82
N TRP A 195 -2.89 -5.08 0.85
CA TRP A 195 -4.16 -5.69 0.49
C TRP A 195 -4.75 -6.53 1.62
N CYS A 196 -6.08 -6.64 1.65
CA CYS A 196 -6.75 -7.63 2.48
C CYS A 196 -6.32 -9.02 1.99
N THR A 197 -5.86 -9.87 2.91
CA THR A 197 -5.42 -11.22 2.58
C THR A 197 -6.56 -12.11 2.10
N HIS A 198 -7.82 -11.78 2.38
CA HIS A 198 -8.97 -12.57 1.97
C HIS A 198 -9.37 -12.35 0.52
N CYS A 199 -9.54 -11.10 0.13
CA CYS A 199 -9.97 -10.68 -1.20
C CYS A 199 -8.83 -10.20 -2.10
N VAL A 200 -7.59 -10.25 -1.62
CA VAL A 200 -6.40 -9.91 -2.41
C VAL A 200 -6.49 -8.48 -2.98
N GLY A 201 -7.16 -7.59 -2.24
CA GLY A 201 -7.33 -6.19 -2.60
C GLY A 201 -8.46 -5.88 -3.58
N THR A 202 -9.30 -6.84 -3.96
CA THR A 202 -10.50 -6.55 -4.77
C THR A 202 -11.60 -5.86 -3.96
N GLY A 203 -11.70 -6.18 -2.66
CA GLY A 203 -12.81 -5.76 -1.80
C GLY A 203 -14.05 -6.64 -1.92
N LEU A 204 -14.03 -7.63 -2.81
CA LEU A 204 -15.18 -8.50 -3.11
C LEU A 204 -14.97 -9.89 -2.54
N THR A 205 -16.05 -10.63 -2.30
CA THR A 205 -15.97 -12.05 -1.95
C THR A 205 -15.45 -12.84 -3.17
N LEU A 206 -14.43 -13.66 -2.96
CA LEU A 206 -13.78 -14.45 -4.01
C LEU A 206 -13.97 -15.94 -3.75
N THR A 207 -14.16 -16.73 -4.81
CA THR A 207 -13.98 -18.19 -4.69
C THR A 207 -12.50 -18.55 -4.52
N ARG A 208 -12.23 -19.82 -4.18
CA ARG A 208 -10.86 -20.31 -4.00
C ARG A 208 -10.03 -20.19 -5.28
N GLU A 209 -10.63 -20.47 -6.43
CA GLU A 209 -10.02 -20.40 -7.77
C GLU A 209 -9.70 -18.95 -8.14
N GLN A 210 -10.68 -18.04 -7.96
CA GLN A 210 -10.53 -16.62 -8.24
C GLN A 210 -9.42 -15.99 -7.37
N ARG A 211 -9.41 -16.35 -6.08
CA ARG A 211 -8.36 -15.92 -5.16
C ARG A 211 -6.98 -16.39 -5.62
N LYS A 212 -6.83 -17.66 -6.01
CA LYS A 212 -5.55 -18.20 -6.49
C LYS A 212 -5.07 -17.48 -7.75
N ALA A 213 -5.98 -17.13 -8.67
CA ALA A 213 -5.64 -16.41 -9.89
C ALA A 213 -5.20 -14.96 -9.64
N LEU A 214 -5.74 -14.30 -8.62
CA LEU A 214 -5.46 -12.89 -8.29
C LEU A 214 -4.31 -12.70 -7.29
N ASP A 215 -3.83 -13.78 -6.69
CA ASP A 215 -2.78 -13.78 -5.67
C ASP A 215 -1.39 -13.81 -6.28
N ASP A 216 -0.88 -12.61 -6.55
CA ASP A 216 0.48 -12.36 -7.03
C ASP A 216 1.60 -12.74 -6.02
N SER A 217 1.26 -13.26 -4.84
CA SER A 217 2.27 -13.76 -3.89
C SER A 217 2.87 -15.11 -4.32
N VAL A 218 2.17 -15.85 -5.19
CA VAL A 218 2.58 -17.16 -5.71
C VAL A 218 2.72 -17.06 -7.23
N LYS A 219 3.75 -16.39 -7.73
CA LYS A 219 4.09 -16.51 -9.16
C LYS A 219 4.85 -17.81 -9.38
N ASP A 220 4.31 -18.69 -10.24
CA ASP A 220 4.91 -19.97 -10.64
C ASP A 220 6.37 -19.81 -11.09
N ASP A 221 7.20 -20.75 -10.66
CA ASP A 221 8.67 -20.74 -10.81
C ASP A 221 9.17 -20.90 -12.27
N ASP A 222 8.26 -21.11 -13.24
CA ASP A 222 8.59 -21.66 -14.57
C ASP A 222 8.72 -20.66 -15.74
N GLN A 223 8.58 -19.35 -15.54
CA GLN A 223 8.67 -18.35 -16.64
C GLN A 223 9.72 -17.25 -16.38
N LYS A 224 10.85 -17.59 -15.77
CA LYS A 224 11.98 -16.66 -15.56
C LYS A 224 12.80 -16.51 -16.86
N GLY A 225 12.59 -15.46 -17.65
CA GLY A 225 13.59 -15.02 -18.65
C GLY A 225 13.15 -14.30 -19.93
N ARG A 226 11.85 -14.17 -20.24
CA ARG A 226 11.42 -13.25 -21.31
C ARG A 226 11.11 -11.89 -20.71
N GLU A 227 11.62 -10.82 -21.34
CA GLU A 227 11.03 -9.49 -21.20
C GLU A 227 9.55 -9.62 -21.58
N GLN A 228 8.71 -9.79 -20.57
CA GLN A 228 7.29 -9.60 -20.74
C GLN A 228 7.12 -8.09 -20.87
N SER A 229 6.79 -7.67 -22.09
CA SER A 229 6.07 -6.43 -22.37
C SER A 229 5.12 -6.14 -21.21
N PHE A 230 5.13 -4.89 -20.75
CA PHE A 230 4.27 -4.26 -19.72
C PHE A 230 3.10 -5.14 -19.23
N PRO A 231 2.88 -5.30 -17.91
CA PRO A 231 1.78 -6.12 -17.40
C PRO A 231 0.44 -5.46 -17.77
N SER A 232 -0.07 -5.75 -18.95
CA SER A 232 -1.32 -5.22 -19.51
C SER A 232 -2.47 -6.21 -19.42
N GLU A 233 -2.31 -7.30 -18.68
CA GLU A 233 -3.42 -8.22 -18.40
C GLU A 233 -3.48 -8.39 -16.87
N GLU A 234 -4.20 -7.48 -16.20
CA GLU A 234 -4.87 -7.88 -14.96
C GLU A 234 -5.66 -9.13 -15.34
N ALA A 235 -5.44 -10.27 -14.67
CA ALA A 235 -6.23 -11.46 -14.96
C ALA A 235 -7.71 -11.09 -14.84
N GLU A 236 -8.41 -11.00 -15.96
CA GLU A 236 -9.84 -10.69 -16.00
C GLU A 236 -10.58 -11.94 -15.55
N VAL A 237 -10.69 -12.06 -14.23
CA VAL A 237 -11.46 -13.12 -13.59
C VAL A 237 -12.94 -12.76 -13.76
N GLU A 238 -13.62 -13.48 -14.65
CA GLU A 238 -15.06 -13.35 -14.83
C GLU A 238 -15.84 -13.84 -13.59
N GLY A 239 -17.05 -13.31 -13.41
CA GLY A 239 -17.98 -13.77 -12.38
C GLY A 239 -17.57 -13.41 -10.94
N LEU A 240 -16.86 -12.30 -10.73
CA LEU A 240 -16.65 -11.76 -9.38
C LEU A 240 -18.02 -11.45 -8.75
N SER A 241 -18.21 -11.84 -7.50
CA SER A 241 -19.45 -11.49 -6.79
C SER A 241 -19.52 -9.97 -6.56
N GLY A 242 -20.73 -9.42 -6.55
CA GLY A 242 -20.95 -8.03 -6.14
C GLY A 242 -20.94 -7.84 -4.62
N GLU A 243 -20.74 -8.91 -3.85
CA GLU A 243 -20.82 -8.88 -2.39
C GLU A 243 -19.51 -8.39 -1.77
N PRO A 244 -19.56 -7.51 -0.76
CA PRO A 244 -18.37 -7.03 -0.08
C PRO A 244 -17.69 -8.18 0.68
N CYS A 245 -16.36 -8.23 0.59
CA CYS A 245 -15.55 -9.19 1.32
C CYS A 245 -15.82 -9.09 2.84
N PRO A 246 -16.09 -10.20 3.55
CA PRO A 246 -16.44 -10.15 4.97
C PRO A 246 -15.31 -9.64 5.87
N ASP A 247 -14.05 -9.95 5.54
CA ASP A 247 -12.89 -9.59 6.38
C ASP A 247 -12.56 -8.09 6.30
N CYS A 248 -12.70 -7.50 5.12
CA CYS A 248 -12.41 -6.08 4.91
C CYS A 248 -13.65 -5.19 4.76
N ALA A 249 -14.85 -5.76 4.73
CA ALA A 249 -16.10 -5.07 4.44
C ALA A 249 -16.01 -4.15 3.21
N GLY A 250 -15.40 -4.62 2.12
CA GLY A 250 -15.22 -3.83 0.89
C GLY A 250 -14.02 -2.88 0.86
N THR A 251 -13.37 -2.60 2.00
CA THR A 251 -12.30 -1.58 2.09
C THR A 251 -10.96 -1.96 1.47
N ARG A 252 -10.81 -3.20 1.00
CA ARG A 252 -9.67 -3.73 0.22
C ARG A 252 -8.33 -3.83 0.96
N LEU A 253 -8.17 -3.20 2.12
CA LEU A 253 -6.92 -3.17 2.89
C LEU A 253 -6.92 -4.16 4.07
N ASN A 254 -5.72 -4.57 4.48
CA ASN A 254 -5.53 -5.41 5.67
C ASN A 254 -5.86 -4.66 6.97
N PRO A 255 -6.07 -5.38 8.10
CA PRO A 255 -6.39 -4.77 9.38
C PRO A 255 -5.37 -3.72 9.85
N THR A 256 -4.08 -3.96 9.64
CA THR A 256 -3.01 -3.05 10.08
C THR A 256 -3.10 -1.68 9.41
N ALA A 257 -3.28 -1.66 8.09
CA ALA A 257 -3.42 -0.44 7.31
C ALA A 257 -4.70 0.33 7.67
N ARG A 258 -5.80 -0.39 7.92
CA ARG A 258 -7.09 0.20 8.34
C ARG A 258 -7.06 0.80 9.75
N ALA A 259 -6.14 0.35 10.59
CA ALA A 259 -6.00 0.86 11.95
C ALA A 259 -5.21 2.18 12.03
N ILE A 260 -4.55 2.62 10.96
CA ILE A 260 -3.79 3.86 10.97
C ILE A 260 -4.75 5.02 10.71
N ARG A 261 -4.72 6.03 11.60
CA ARG A 261 -5.61 7.18 11.54
C ARG A 261 -4.85 8.48 11.35
N PHE A 262 -5.37 9.36 10.51
CA PHE A 262 -4.94 10.74 10.38
C PHE A 262 -6.20 11.60 10.51
N ASP A 263 -6.13 12.65 11.34
CA ASP A 263 -7.30 13.48 11.68
C ASP A 263 -8.49 12.61 12.14
N ASP A 264 -8.23 11.64 13.01
CA ASP A 264 -9.17 10.60 13.48
C ASP A 264 -9.81 9.68 12.43
N HIS A 265 -9.48 9.85 11.15
CA HIS A 265 -10.01 9.03 10.05
C HIS A 265 -9.02 7.96 9.60
N ALA A 266 -9.53 6.75 9.35
CA ALA A 266 -8.75 5.76 8.60
C ALA A 266 -8.73 6.15 7.11
N ILE A 267 -7.68 5.78 6.38
CA ILE A 267 -7.59 6.12 4.94
C ILE A 267 -8.77 5.53 4.15
N THR A 268 -9.29 4.38 4.60
CA THR A 268 -10.46 3.71 3.99
C THR A 268 -11.75 4.46 4.25
N THR A 269 -11.86 5.20 5.35
CA THR A 269 -13.02 6.07 5.62
C THR A 269 -13.03 7.23 4.64
N VAL A 270 -11.87 7.87 4.42
CA VAL A 270 -11.73 8.92 3.40
C VAL A 270 -11.97 8.38 2.00
N ALA A 271 -11.55 7.14 1.72
CA ALA A 271 -11.84 6.47 0.45
C ALA A 271 -13.34 6.32 0.17
N GLN A 272 -14.18 6.18 1.20
CA GLN A 272 -15.62 6.02 1.06
C GLN A 272 -16.37 7.34 0.91
N TRP A 273 -15.71 8.46 1.16
CA TRP A 273 -16.31 9.77 0.99
C TRP A 273 -16.49 10.13 -0.48
N SER A 274 -17.51 10.96 -0.74
CA SER A 274 -17.64 11.60 -2.03
C SER A 274 -16.43 12.51 -2.30
N VAL A 275 -16.14 12.79 -3.56
CA VAL A 275 -15.10 13.74 -3.95
C VAL A 275 -15.35 15.10 -3.28
N GLY A 276 -16.61 15.54 -3.21
CA GLY A 276 -16.99 16.79 -2.53
C GLY A 276 -16.68 16.77 -1.03
N ASP A 277 -17.07 15.71 -0.32
CA ASP A 277 -16.81 15.57 1.12
C ASP A 277 -15.31 15.48 1.42
N ALA A 278 -14.57 14.70 0.62
CA ALA A 278 -13.12 14.60 0.73
C ALA A 278 -12.43 15.95 0.49
N ARG A 279 -12.94 16.75 -0.45
CA ARG A 279 -12.42 18.09 -0.73
C ARG A 279 -12.66 19.03 0.45
N ALA A 280 -13.90 19.07 0.95
CA ALA A 280 -14.26 19.90 2.10
C ALA A 280 -13.41 19.54 3.32
N TRP A 281 -13.16 18.25 3.55
CA TRP A 281 -12.23 17.79 4.59
C TRP A 281 -10.82 18.32 4.39
N VAL A 282 -10.22 18.15 3.20
CA VAL A 282 -8.85 18.62 2.91
C VAL A 282 -8.72 20.15 2.98
N GLU A 283 -9.78 20.90 2.66
CA GLU A 283 -9.83 22.35 2.81
C GLU A 283 -9.93 22.78 4.29
N GLY A 284 -10.59 21.96 5.13
CA GLY A 284 -10.73 22.19 6.57
C GLY A 284 -9.54 21.76 7.42
N LEU A 285 -8.53 21.08 6.85
CA LEU A 285 -7.35 20.63 7.59
C LEU A 285 -6.52 21.82 8.13
N ALA A 286 -6.60 22.03 9.44
CA ALA A 286 -5.76 22.96 10.18
C ALA A 286 -4.49 22.23 10.67
N LEU A 287 -3.45 22.22 9.84
CA LEU A 287 -2.13 21.70 10.20
C LEU A 287 -1.22 22.83 10.68
N GLU A 288 -0.49 22.60 11.77
CA GLU A 288 0.43 23.57 12.36
C GLU A 288 1.87 23.04 12.43
N GLY A 289 2.84 23.97 12.56
CA GLY A 289 4.23 23.65 12.82
C GLY A 289 4.89 22.71 11.80
N ARG A 290 5.50 21.64 12.31
CA ARG A 290 6.25 20.66 11.50
C ARG A 290 5.35 19.88 10.56
N ASP A 291 4.14 19.54 10.99
CA ASP A 291 3.22 18.70 10.21
C ASP A 291 2.70 19.45 8.98
N ALA A 292 2.41 20.74 9.14
CA ALA A 292 2.09 21.63 8.03
C ALA A 292 3.20 21.71 6.99
N ALA A 293 4.47 21.77 7.42
CA ALA A 293 5.61 21.81 6.51
C ALA A 293 5.80 20.49 5.74
N ILE A 294 5.58 19.34 6.40
CA ILE A 294 5.73 18.01 5.78
C ILE A 294 4.61 17.75 4.77
N ALA A 295 3.38 18.14 5.08
CA ALA A 295 2.21 17.81 4.28
C ALA A 295 1.82 18.87 3.25
N ARG A 296 2.46 20.06 3.25
CA ARG A 296 2.10 21.19 2.38
C ARG A 296 1.87 20.79 0.92
N ASP A 297 2.87 20.17 0.30
CA ASP A 297 2.82 19.84 -1.13
C ASP A 297 1.81 18.69 -1.38
N VAL A 298 1.77 17.70 -0.48
CA VAL A 298 0.86 16.56 -0.56
C VAL A 298 -0.60 17.00 -0.46
N VAL A 299 -0.93 17.87 0.50
CA VAL A 299 -2.26 18.42 0.72
C VAL A 299 -2.68 19.31 -0.45
N SER A 300 -1.75 20.11 -0.99
CA SER A 300 -2.00 20.92 -2.19
C SER A 300 -2.35 20.04 -3.39
N GLU A 301 -1.61 18.97 -3.62
CA GLU A 301 -1.87 18.03 -4.73
C GLU A 301 -3.22 17.30 -4.58
N ILE A 302 -3.56 16.86 -3.35
CA ILE A 302 -4.87 16.24 -3.09
C ILE A 302 -5.98 17.25 -3.38
N ARG A 303 -5.87 18.47 -2.86
CA ARG A 303 -6.88 19.53 -3.04
C ARG A 303 -7.10 19.83 -4.52
N ASN A 304 -6.03 20.04 -5.27
CA ASN A 304 -6.11 20.37 -6.69
C ASN A 304 -6.82 19.25 -7.49
N ARG A 305 -6.46 17.99 -7.24
CA ARG A 305 -7.07 16.85 -7.94
C ARG A 305 -8.54 16.66 -7.60
N LEU A 306 -8.91 16.82 -6.34
CA LEU A 306 -10.31 16.78 -5.92
C LEU A 306 -11.11 17.94 -6.52
N GLN A 307 -10.53 19.15 -6.56
CA GLN A 307 -11.14 20.30 -7.22
C GLN A 307 -11.40 20.02 -8.71
N PHE A 308 -10.43 19.47 -9.45
CA PHE A 308 -10.63 19.16 -10.86
C PHE A 308 -11.75 18.15 -11.09
N LEU A 309 -11.87 17.14 -10.23
CA LEU A 309 -12.97 16.17 -10.29
C LEU A 309 -14.33 16.82 -10.06
N GLU A 310 -14.43 17.74 -9.12
CA GLU A 310 -15.67 18.48 -8.86
C GLU A 310 -16.01 19.44 -10.00
N GLU A 311 -15.00 20.11 -10.58
CA GLU A 311 -15.17 21.00 -11.73
C GLU A 311 -15.68 20.28 -12.97
N VAL A 312 -15.34 19.00 -13.16
CA VAL A 312 -15.91 18.15 -14.22
C VAL A 312 -17.22 17.46 -13.79
N GLY A 313 -17.83 17.89 -12.68
CA GLY A 313 -19.14 17.41 -12.23
C GLY A 313 -19.13 16.02 -11.60
N LEU A 314 -18.00 15.55 -11.09
CA LEU A 314 -17.85 14.23 -10.45
C LEU A 314 -17.82 14.29 -8.92
N GLY A 315 -18.25 15.41 -8.33
CA GLY A 315 -18.27 15.62 -6.87
C GLY A 315 -19.04 14.54 -6.09
N TYR A 316 -20.04 13.90 -6.72
CA TYR A 316 -20.88 12.88 -6.10
C TYR A 316 -20.25 11.48 -6.04
N LEU A 317 -19.16 11.24 -6.78
CA LEU A 317 -18.50 9.93 -6.79
C LEU A 317 -17.72 9.70 -5.51
N THR A 318 -17.78 8.47 -4.98
CA THR A 318 -16.85 8.08 -3.91
C THR A 318 -15.48 7.75 -4.47
N LEU A 319 -14.44 8.00 -3.68
CA LEU A 319 -13.04 7.76 -4.05
C LEU A 319 -12.74 6.27 -4.27
N ASP A 320 -13.42 5.38 -3.56
CA ASP A 320 -13.26 3.92 -3.63
C ASP A 320 -14.16 3.23 -4.68
N ARG A 321 -15.03 4.00 -5.38
CA ARG A 321 -15.89 3.45 -6.44
C ARG A 321 -15.03 2.74 -7.48
N ALA A 322 -15.40 1.50 -7.79
CA ALA A 322 -14.65 0.66 -8.71
C ALA A 322 -14.73 1.22 -10.14
N ALA A 323 -13.58 1.35 -10.81
CA ALA A 323 -13.50 1.92 -12.16
C ALA A 323 -14.39 1.19 -13.20
N PRO A 324 -14.54 -0.15 -13.16
CA PRO A 324 -15.44 -0.86 -14.08
C PRO A 324 -16.93 -0.53 -13.92
N THR A 325 -17.33 0.10 -12.81
CA THR A 325 -18.74 0.46 -12.54
C THR A 325 -19.09 1.87 -13.02
N LEU A 326 -18.14 2.58 -13.62
CA LEU A 326 -18.35 3.93 -14.13
C LEU A 326 -19.06 3.89 -15.49
N SER A 327 -19.94 4.85 -15.74
CA SER A 327 -20.47 5.07 -17.08
C SER A 327 -19.35 5.55 -18.01
N GLY A 328 -19.53 5.41 -19.33
CA GLY A 328 -18.56 5.92 -20.32
C GLY A 328 -18.27 7.41 -20.10
N GLY A 329 -19.30 8.21 -19.88
CA GLY A 329 -19.17 9.63 -19.57
C GLY A 329 -18.45 9.93 -18.25
N GLU A 330 -18.70 9.15 -17.19
CA GLU A 330 -17.97 9.27 -15.93
C GLU A 330 -16.48 8.95 -16.11
N ALA A 331 -16.17 7.83 -16.75
CA ALA A 331 -14.79 7.40 -17.01
C ALA A 331 -14.01 8.43 -17.84
N GLN A 332 -14.66 9.00 -18.84
CA GLN A 332 -14.07 10.02 -19.69
C GLN A 332 -13.80 11.33 -18.93
N ARG A 333 -14.75 11.82 -18.13
CA ARG A 333 -14.56 13.02 -17.30
C ARG A 333 -13.48 12.82 -16.24
N ILE A 334 -13.35 11.61 -15.67
CA ILE A 334 -12.23 11.25 -14.78
C ILE A 334 -10.90 11.39 -15.52
N ARG A 335 -10.81 10.86 -16.74
CA ARG A 335 -9.59 10.95 -17.55
C ARG A 335 -9.23 12.40 -17.84
N LEU A 336 -10.21 13.24 -18.16
CA LEU A 336 -10.02 14.66 -18.39
C LEU A 336 -9.52 15.40 -17.15
N ALA A 337 -10.14 15.14 -15.99
CA ALA A 337 -9.71 15.71 -14.71
C ALA A 337 -8.28 15.30 -14.35
N ALA A 338 -7.90 14.06 -14.62
CA ALA A 338 -6.52 13.58 -14.42
C ALA A 338 -5.50 14.32 -15.32
N GLN A 339 -5.88 14.69 -16.55
CA GLN A 339 -5.04 15.49 -17.44
C GLN A 339 -4.95 16.96 -17.01
N LEU A 340 -6.05 17.56 -16.54
CA LEU A 340 -6.02 18.90 -15.94
C LEU A 340 -5.10 18.95 -14.71
N GLY A 341 -5.04 17.86 -13.94
CA GLY A 341 -4.17 17.71 -12.77
C GLY A 341 -2.70 17.43 -13.09
N SER A 342 -2.34 17.00 -14.30
CA SER A 342 -0.94 16.73 -14.66
C SER A 342 -0.15 17.99 -15.04
N ASN A 343 -0.83 19.13 -15.18
CA ASN A 343 -0.27 20.46 -15.48
C ASN A 343 0.70 20.46 -16.69
N LEU A 344 0.44 19.59 -17.67
CA LEU A 344 1.21 19.48 -18.90
C LEU A 344 0.92 20.67 -19.83
N GLN A 345 1.96 21.13 -20.54
CA GLN A 345 1.88 22.19 -21.54
C GLN A 345 2.48 21.72 -22.86
N GLY A 346 1.99 22.25 -23.99
CA GLY A 346 2.46 21.88 -25.32
C GLY A 346 2.04 20.49 -25.78
N VAL A 347 1.04 19.89 -25.12
CA VAL A 347 0.50 18.57 -25.50
C VAL A 347 -0.62 18.76 -26.53
N CYS A 348 -0.64 17.89 -27.54
CA CYS A 348 -1.76 17.76 -28.47
C CYS A 348 -2.70 16.65 -27.99
N TYR A 349 -3.87 17.03 -27.49
CA TYR A 349 -4.93 16.11 -27.08
C TYR A 349 -5.84 15.82 -28.27
N VAL A 350 -5.96 14.54 -28.65
CA VAL A 350 -6.92 14.08 -29.65
C VAL A 350 -8.06 13.38 -28.92
N LEU A 351 -9.28 13.95 -29.01
CA LEU A 351 -10.48 13.43 -28.37
C LEU A 351 -11.47 12.96 -29.43
N ASP A 352 -12.01 11.75 -29.23
CA ASP A 352 -12.97 11.12 -30.11
C ASP A 352 -14.37 11.15 -29.47
N GLU A 353 -15.28 11.92 -30.06
CA GLU A 353 -16.66 12.17 -29.62
C GLU A 353 -16.83 12.30 -28.10
N PRO A 354 -16.14 13.26 -27.45
CA PRO A 354 -16.15 13.37 -26.01
C PRO A 354 -17.54 13.70 -25.40
N THR A 355 -18.53 14.11 -26.20
CA THR A 355 -19.89 14.35 -25.72
C THR A 355 -20.78 13.10 -25.74
N ILE A 356 -20.31 11.98 -26.34
CA ILE A 356 -21.13 10.79 -26.53
C ILE A 356 -21.63 10.22 -25.19
N GLY A 357 -22.93 9.99 -25.10
CA GLY A 357 -23.56 9.44 -23.89
C GLY A 357 -23.58 10.40 -22.70
N LEU A 358 -23.27 11.69 -22.89
CA LEU A 358 -23.45 12.72 -21.87
C LEU A 358 -24.85 13.32 -21.91
N HIS A 359 -25.38 13.61 -20.72
CA HIS A 359 -26.60 14.40 -20.62
C HIS A 359 -26.32 15.84 -21.05
N PRO A 360 -27.21 16.53 -21.79
CA PRO A 360 -26.97 17.89 -22.30
C PRO A 360 -26.53 18.90 -21.23
N ARG A 361 -27.07 18.77 -20.01
CA ARG A 361 -26.65 19.59 -18.85
C ARG A 361 -25.16 19.48 -18.52
N ASP A 362 -24.59 18.28 -18.70
CA ASP A 362 -23.20 17.98 -18.35
C ASP A 362 -22.23 18.30 -19.50
N ASN A 363 -22.76 18.55 -20.71
CA ASN A 363 -21.96 18.96 -21.87
C ASN A 363 -21.25 20.30 -21.61
N GLY A 364 -21.95 21.28 -21.02
CA GLY A 364 -21.35 22.56 -20.66
C GLY A 364 -20.18 22.44 -19.67
N VAL A 365 -20.22 21.44 -18.79
CA VAL A 365 -19.15 21.15 -17.83
C VAL A 365 -17.91 20.61 -18.55
N LEU A 366 -18.11 19.65 -19.45
CA LEU A 366 -17.05 19.10 -20.29
C LEU A 366 -16.39 20.20 -21.15
N LEU A 367 -17.19 21.01 -21.83
CA LEU A 367 -16.70 22.07 -22.72
C LEU A 367 -15.88 23.12 -21.96
N LYS A 368 -16.28 23.46 -20.72
CA LYS A 368 -15.49 24.34 -19.86
C LYS A 368 -14.14 23.72 -19.50
N ALA A 369 -14.09 22.42 -19.23
CA ALA A 369 -12.86 21.70 -18.93
C ALA A 369 -11.91 21.63 -20.14
N LEU A 370 -12.44 21.38 -21.34
CA LEU A 370 -11.67 21.42 -22.60
C LEU A 370 -11.10 22.82 -22.86
N GLY A 371 -11.90 23.88 -22.65
CA GLY A 371 -11.42 25.26 -22.76
C GLY A 371 -10.27 25.57 -21.79
N ARG A 372 -10.29 25.02 -20.58
CA ARG A 372 -9.18 25.17 -19.62
C ARG A 372 -7.91 24.44 -20.05
N LEU A 373 -8.04 23.22 -20.57
CA LEU A 373 -6.88 22.50 -21.11
C LEU A 373 -6.23 23.28 -22.24
N SER A 374 -7.03 23.84 -23.15
CA SER A 374 -6.56 24.71 -24.23
C SER A 374 -5.83 25.94 -23.67
N ALA A 375 -6.44 26.64 -22.71
CA ALA A 375 -5.88 27.84 -22.09
C ALA A 375 -4.57 27.59 -21.32
N GLN A 376 -4.27 26.35 -20.91
CA GLN A 376 -2.99 25.98 -20.31
C GLN A 376 -1.84 25.86 -21.34
N GLY A 377 -2.08 26.16 -22.62
CA GLY A 377 -1.08 26.09 -23.68
C GLY A 377 -1.03 24.73 -24.37
N ASN A 378 -2.16 24.01 -24.38
CA ASN A 378 -2.29 22.74 -25.08
C ASN A 378 -3.14 22.90 -26.35
N THR A 379 -2.96 22.01 -27.31
CA THR A 379 -3.79 21.96 -28.51
C THR A 379 -4.80 20.84 -28.37
N LEU A 380 -6.06 21.11 -28.70
CA LEU A 380 -7.13 20.11 -28.67
C LEU A 380 -7.63 19.89 -30.11
N VAL A 381 -7.59 18.63 -30.55
CA VAL A 381 -8.24 18.16 -31.78
C VAL A 381 -9.40 17.28 -31.35
N VAL A 382 -10.62 17.73 -31.62
CA VAL A 382 -11.84 17.08 -31.15
C VAL A 382 -12.66 16.63 -32.35
N VAL A 383 -12.90 15.32 -32.46
CA VAL A 383 -13.87 14.76 -33.40
C VAL A 383 -15.24 14.83 -32.74
N GLU A 384 -16.17 15.58 -33.33
CA GLU A 384 -17.50 15.80 -32.74
C GLU A 384 -18.60 15.98 -33.78
N HIS A 385 -19.81 15.73 -33.34
CA HIS A 385 -21.05 16.02 -34.06
C HIS A 385 -22.03 16.86 -33.22
N ASP A 386 -21.71 17.15 -31.95
CA ASP A 386 -22.49 18.01 -31.06
C ASP A 386 -22.42 19.50 -31.46
N GLU A 387 -23.59 20.13 -31.57
CA GLU A 387 -23.74 21.51 -32.03
C GLU A 387 -23.08 22.53 -31.09
N ASP A 388 -23.20 22.33 -29.77
CA ASP A 388 -22.62 23.24 -28.78
C ASP A 388 -21.08 23.21 -28.81
N THR A 389 -20.51 22.04 -29.05
CA THR A 389 -19.07 21.86 -29.22
C THR A 389 -18.57 22.53 -30.50
N ILE A 390 -19.26 22.27 -31.61
CA ILE A 390 -18.99 22.87 -32.93
C ILE A 390 -19.01 24.40 -32.86
N ARG A 391 -20.02 24.99 -32.20
CA ARG A 391 -20.16 26.45 -32.05
C ARG A 391 -19.05 27.10 -31.23
N ARG A 392 -18.36 26.34 -30.37
CA ARG A 392 -17.27 26.82 -29.50
C ARG A 392 -15.88 26.60 -30.08
N ALA A 393 -15.76 25.91 -31.20
CA ALA A 393 -14.46 25.62 -31.79
C ALA A 393 -13.78 26.90 -32.28
N ASP A 394 -12.50 27.06 -31.94
CA ASP A 394 -11.66 28.14 -32.47
C ASP A 394 -11.38 27.95 -33.97
N HIS A 395 -11.34 26.69 -34.40
CA HIS A 395 -11.15 26.29 -35.79
C HIS A 395 -11.98 25.04 -36.10
N LEU A 396 -12.66 25.04 -37.24
CA LEU A 396 -13.53 23.95 -37.66
C LEU A 396 -13.03 23.35 -38.98
N ILE A 397 -12.91 22.04 -39.01
CA ILE A 397 -12.55 21.24 -40.18
C ILE A 397 -13.69 20.27 -40.44
N ASP A 398 -14.39 20.43 -41.56
CA ASP A 398 -15.42 19.49 -42.01
C ASP A 398 -14.78 18.46 -42.96
N ILE A 399 -15.09 17.18 -42.78
CA ILE A 399 -14.51 16.08 -43.58
C ILE A 399 -15.65 15.36 -44.30
N GLY A 400 -15.64 15.40 -45.62
CA GLY A 400 -16.76 14.90 -46.41
C GLY A 400 -16.44 14.72 -47.89
N PRO A 401 -17.44 14.83 -48.79
CA PRO A 401 -18.87 15.08 -48.54
C PRO A 401 -19.70 13.84 -48.14
N GLY A 402 -19.10 12.64 -48.07
CA GLY A 402 -19.82 11.43 -47.63
C GLY A 402 -18.89 10.34 -47.10
N ALA A 403 -19.44 9.21 -46.67
CA ALA A 403 -18.64 8.13 -46.09
C ALA A 403 -17.83 7.34 -47.13
N GLY A 404 -16.75 6.69 -46.67
CA GLY A 404 -15.95 5.74 -47.45
C GLY A 404 -15.27 6.37 -48.66
N LYS A 405 -15.40 5.73 -49.84
CA LYS A 405 -14.79 6.22 -51.10
C LYS A 405 -15.26 7.62 -51.53
N ARG A 406 -16.35 8.13 -50.94
CA ARG A 406 -16.90 9.46 -51.20
C ARG A 406 -16.44 10.53 -50.20
N GLY A 407 -15.57 10.16 -49.26
CA GLY A 407 -15.05 11.04 -48.20
C GLY A 407 -13.54 11.26 -48.28
N GLY A 408 -12.96 11.64 -47.14
CA GLY A 408 -11.51 11.84 -47.00
C GLY A 408 -11.00 13.11 -47.68
N ARG A 409 -11.89 14.11 -47.88
CA ARG A 409 -11.56 15.43 -48.41
C ARG A 409 -11.98 16.49 -47.40
N LEU A 410 -11.21 17.57 -47.36
CA LEU A 410 -11.52 18.80 -46.64
C LEU A 410 -12.44 19.69 -47.47
#